data_AF-A0A2H0I605-F1
#
_entry.id   AF-A0A2H0I605-F1
#
_cell.length_a   1.000
_cell.length_b   1.000
_cell.length_c   1.000
_cell.angle_alpha   90.00
_cell.angle_beta   90.00
_cell.angle_gamma   90.00
#
_symmetry.space_group_name_H-M   'P 1'
#
loop_
_entity.id
_entity.type
_entity.pdbx_description
1 polymer ?
#
loop_
_entity_poly.entity_id
_entity_poly.type
_entity_poly.pdbx_seq_one_letter_code
_entity_poly.pdbx_strand_id
1 'polypeptide(L)'
;LKDGIKEFEKLVRGFAIAFERSGQKVTTISGEKAFRLYDTYGFPIEMTEELAREAGLSVDKTGFNEAFQKHQELSRTASEGKFKGGLADSGTETTELHTATHLLLAGLRKVLGDHVMQAGSNITTERLRFDFTHGEKVTPEQLKAVEDYVNDAIRADATMVMKEVPKEEAKSSGVVGSFWEKYPDIVKVYTMTGSNGVIYTRELCGGPHIETTTGMGIFKIQKEEASGAGVRRIKAVLVK
;
A
#
# COMPACT_ATOMS: atom_id res chain seq x y z
N LEU A 1 5.93 5.63 -13.39
CA LEU A 1 6.65 5.48 -14.68
C LEU A 1 7.61 6.62 -15.02
N LYS A 2 7.17 7.89 -15.13
CA LYS A 2 8.03 9.01 -15.56
C LYS A 2 9.30 9.18 -14.70
N ASP A 3 9.17 9.06 -13.39
CA ASP A 3 10.33 9.16 -12.47
C ASP A 3 11.29 7.98 -12.67
N GLY A 4 10.77 6.76 -12.87
CA GLY A 4 11.58 5.57 -13.17
C GLY A 4 12.39 5.70 -14.47
N ILE A 5 11.77 6.21 -15.54
CA ILE A 5 12.47 6.47 -16.82
C ILE A 5 13.58 7.51 -16.62
N LYS A 6 13.27 8.63 -15.95
CA LYS A 6 14.26 9.69 -15.68
C LYS A 6 15.45 9.17 -14.87
N GLU A 7 15.20 8.30 -13.89
CA GLU A 7 16.26 7.70 -13.07
C GLU A 7 17.06 6.65 -13.83
N PHE A 8 16.42 5.87 -14.71
CA PHE A 8 17.10 4.98 -15.65
C PHE A 8 18.03 5.77 -16.60
N GLU A 9 17.55 6.84 -17.22
CA GLU A 9 18.37 7.69 -18.10
C GLU A 9 19.57 8.28 -17.36
N LYS A 10 19.38 8.76 -16.12
CA LYS A 10 20.48 9.23 -15.28
C LYS A 10 21.50 8.13 -15.00
N LEU A 11 21.04 6.91 -14.74
CA LEU A 11 21.90 5.75 -14.50
C LEU A 11 22.79 5.47 -15.72
N VAL A 12 22.19 5.40 -16.90
CA VAL A 12 22.91 5.16 -18.17
C VAL A 12 23.90 6.30 -18.46
N ARG A 13 23.51 7.56 -18.28
CA ARG A 13 24.43 8.70 -18.40
C ARG A 13 25.59 8.61 -17.41
N GLY A 14 25.32 8.16 -16.19
CA GLY A 14 26.34 7.92 -15.16
C GLY A 14 27.38 6.90 -15.61
N PHE A 15 26.99 5.85 -16.35
CA PHE A 15 27.92 4.90 -16.92
C PHE A 15 28.80 5.49 -18.02
N ALA A 16 28.23 6.33 -18.88
CA ALA A 16 29.01 7.03 -19.91
C ALA A 16 30.08 7.93 -19.28
N ILE A 17 29.71 8.72 -18.26
CA ILE A 17 30.65 9.59 -17.54
C ILE A 17 31.71 8.76 -16.79
N ALA A 18 31.33 7.64 -16.20
CA ALA A 18 32.28 6.75 -15.53
C ALA A 18 33.30 6.18 -16.52
N PHE A 19 32.85 5.76 -17.71
CA PHE A 19 33.73 5.29 -18.78
C PHE A 19 34.73 6.35 -19.24
N GLU A 20 34.29 7.60 -19.42
CA GLU A 20 35.20 8.72 -19.77
C GLU A 20 36.30 8.95 -18.73
N ARG A 21 36.02 8.67 -17.45
CA ARG A 21 36.97 8.90 -16.35
C ARG A 21 37.89 7.72 -16.06
N SER A 22 37.38 6.49 -16.14
CA SER A 22 38.12 5.28 -15.73
C SER A 22 38.58 4.41 -16.90
N GLY A 23 38.06 4.64 -18.10
CA GLY A 23 38.25 3.75 -19.26
C GLY A 23 37.54 2.41 -19.15
N GLN A 24 36.83 2.13 -18.05
CA GLN A 24 36.10 0.87 -17.85
C GLN A 24 34.66 0.99 -18.33
N LYS A 25 34.32 0.20 -19.36
CA LYS A 25 32.97 0.17 -19.92
C LYS A 25 32.07 -0.68 -19.02
N VAL A 26 31.00 -0.07 -18.51
CA VAL A 26 29.93 -0.80 -17.83
C VAL A 26 29.02 -1.40 -18.91
N THR A 27 28.85 -2.71 -18.90
CA THR A 27 27.97 -3.43 -19.83
C THR A 27 26.74 -4.03 -19.14
N THR A 28 26.72 -4.03 -17.80
CA THR A 28 25.68 -4.68 -17.00
C THR A 28 25.21 -3.74 -15.90
N ILE A 29 23.90 -3.52 -15.81
CA ILE A 29 23.24 -2.91 -14.66
C ILE A 29 23.21 -3.93 -13.53
N SER A 30 23.83 -3.62 -12.40
CA SER A 30 23.83 -4.53 -11.24
C SER A 30 22.42 -4.76 -10.70
N GLY A 31 22.20 -5.93 -10.12
CA GLY A 31 20.93 -6.29 -9.50
C GLY A 31 20.43 -5.28 -8.48
N GLU A 32 21.33 -4.72 -7.65
CA GLU A 32 20.99 -3.66 -6.69
C GLU A 32 20.47 -2.37 -7.33
N LYS A 33 21.06 -1.96 -8.46
CA LYS A 33 20.63 -0.75 -9.19
C LYS A 33 19.28 -0.97 -9.86
N ALA A 34 19.08 -2.14 -10.46
CA ALA A 34 17.79 -2.54 -11.02
C ALA A 34 16.72 -2.67 -9.91
N PHE A 35 17.08 -3.23 -8.76
CA PHE A 35 16.19 -3.35 -7.61
C PHE A 35 15.80 -1.97 -7.05
N ARG A 36 16.72 -1.02 -7.01
CA ARG A 36 16.41 0.37 -6.63
C ARG A 36 15.42 1.03 -7.60
N LEU A 37 15.57 0.81 -8.90
CA LEU A 37 14.60 1.28 -9.91
C LEU A 37 13.20 0.72 -9.62
N TYR A 38 13.11 -0.56 -9.29
CA TYR A 38 11.88 -1.24 -8.91
C TYR A 38 11.28 -0.74 -7.58
N ASP A 39 12.04 -0.82 -6.49
CA ASP A 39 11.57 -0.56 -5.12
C ASP A 39 11.31 0.91 -4.86
N THR A 40 12.26 1.78 -5.24
CA THR A 40 12.19 3.21 -4.92
C THR A 40 11.35 3.99 -5.93
N TYR A 41 11.49 3.66 -7.22
CA TYR A 41 10.89 4.46 -8.30
C TYR A 41 9.71 3.76 -8.98
N GLY A 42 9.34 2.56 -8.51
CA GLY A 42 8.23 1.78 -9.04
C GLY A 42 8.42 1.38 -10.50
N PHE A 43 9.68 1.26 -10.95
CA PHE A 43 10.01 0.99 -12.35
C PHE A 43 10.16 -0.53 -12.55
N PRO A 44 9.27 -1.18 -13.33
CA PRO A 44 9.28 -2.64 -13.49
C PRO A 44 10.63 -3.17 -13.99
N ILE A 45 10.99 -4.37 -13.54
CA ILE A 45 12.25 -5.01 -13.96
C ILE A 45 12.23 -5.29 -15.46
N GLU A 46 11.08 -5.66 -16.02
CA GLU A 46 10.89 -5.94 -17.43
C GLU A 46 11.17 -4.69 -18.28
N MET A 47 10.73 -3.52 -17.81
CA MET A 47 11.00 -2.25 -18.49
C MET A 47 12.47 -1.85 -18.37
N THR A 48 13.10 -2.16 -17.22
CA THR A 48 14.54 -1.96 -17.03
C THR A 48 15.35 -2.85 -17.99
N GLU A 49 14.95 -4.11 -18.16
CA GLU A 49 15.58 -5.05 -19.10
C GLU A 49 15.42 -4.57 -20.55
N GLU A 50 14.23 -4.11 -20.94
CA GLU A 50 13.95 -3.61 -22.28
C GLU A 50 14.81 -2.39 -22.64
N LEU A 51 14.79 -1.35 -21.79
CA LEU A 51 15.58 -0.14 -22.03
C LEU A 51 17.09 -0.38 -21.91
N ALA A 52 17.53 -1.30 -21.05
CA ALA A 52 18.93 -1.68 -20.97
C ALA A 52 19.41 -2.26 -22.30
N ARG A 53 18.62 -3.16 -22.90
CA ARG A 53 18.93 -3.76 -24.19
C ARG A 53 19.05 -2.71 -25.30
N GLU A 54 18.14 -1.74 -25.35
CA GLU A 54 18.21 -0.62 -26.29
C GLU A 54 19.49 0.23 -26.12
N ALA A 55 19.95 0.39 -24.87
CA ALA A 55 21.19 1.07 -24.53
C ALA A 55 22.46 0.20 -24.71
N GLY A 56 22.34 -1.04 -25.20
CA GLY A 56 23.46 -1.98 -25.33
C GLY A 56 24.00 -2.51 -24.00
N LEU A 57 23.16 -2.52 -22.96
CA LEU A 57 23.44 -3.03 -21.63
C LEU A 57 22.62 -4.30 -21.34
N SER A 58 23.08 -5.11 -20.39
CA SER A 58 22.30 -6.19 -19.78
C SER A 58 21.92 -5.83 -18.34
N VAL A 59 20.99 -6.59 -17.75
CA VAL A 59 20.62 -6.46 -16.34
C VAL A 59 20.98 -7.76 -15.61
N ASP A 60 21.62 -7.64 -14.46
CA ASP A 60 21.87 -8.76 -13.55
C ASP A 60 20.58 -9.14 -12.81
N LYS A 61 19.81 -10.04 -13.44
CA LYS A 61 18.52 -10.52 -12.93
C LYS A 61 18.69 -11.38 -11.66
N THR A 62 19.80 -12.11 -11.55
CA THR A 62 20.09 -12.92 -10.36
C THR A 62 20.28 -12.03 -9.15
N GLY A 63 21.16 -11.01 -9.25
CA GLY A 63 21.35 -10.05 -8.17
C GLY A 63 20.10 -9.24 -7.85
N PHE A 64 19.24 -8.97 -8.84
CA PHE A 64 17.94 -8.34 -8.60
C PHE A 64 17.05 -9.22 -7.71
N ASN A 65 16.94 -10.51 -8.03
CA ASN A 65 16.12 -11.45 -7.28
C ASN A 65 16.65 -11.65 -5.85
N GLU A 66 17.97 -11.70 -5.66
CA GLU A 66 18.60 -11.76 -4.34
C GLU A 66 18.28 -10.51 -3.50
N ALA A 67 18.42 -9.32 -4.09
CA ALA A 67 18.08 -8.07 -3.42
C ALA A 67 16.58 -7.99 -3.07
N PHE A 68 15.72 -8.45 -3.99
CA PHE A 68 14.28 -8.52 -3.78
C PHE A 68 13.90 -9.46 -2.62
N GLN A 69 14.46 -10.68 -2.59
CA GLN A 69 14.23 -11.63 -1.51
C GLN A 69 14.70 -11.08 -0.16
N LYS A 70 15.90 -10.51 -0.10
CA LYS A 70 16.42 -9.88 1.12
C LYS A 70 15.52 -8.76 1.63
N HIS A 71 14.96 -7.96 0.73
CA HIS A 71 14.01 -6.90 1.09
C HIS A 71 12.68 -7.48 1.61
N GLN A 72 12.19 -8.58 1.02
CA GLN A 72 10.99 -9.27 1.46
C GLN A 72 11.17 -9.88 2.87
N GLU A 73 12.33 -10.48 3.14
CA GLU A 73 12.67 -11.03 4.45
C GLU A 73 12.76 -9.95 5.53
N LEU A 74 13.43 -8.83 5.25
CA LEU A 74 13.48 -7.67 6.16
C LEU A 74 12.09 -7.12 6.46
N SER A 75 11.22 -7.07 5.46
CA SER A 75 9.83 -6.63 5.64
C SER A 75 9.02 -7.61 6.49
N ARG A 76 9.28 -8.92 6.37
CA ARG A 76 8.67 -9.97 7.20
C ARG A 76 9.15 -9.92 8.65
N THR A 77 10.44 -9.84 8.91
CA THR A 77 10.97 -9.78 10.27
C THR A 77 10.58 -8.48 10.97
N ALA A 78 10.46 -7.36 10.24
CA ALA A 78 9.87 -6.12 10.76
C ALA A 78 8.35 -6.20 11.02
N SER A 79 7.69 -7.30 10.63
CA SER A 79 6.30 -7.60 10.97
C SER A 79 6.15 -8.61 12.11
N GLU A 80 7.21 -9.37 12.43
CA GLU A 80 7.28 -10.23 13.61
C GLU A 80 7.34 -9.32 14.85
N GLY A 81 6.23 -9.28 15.60
CA GLY A 81 6.02 -8.36 16.73
C GLY A 81 4.87 -7.36 16.54
N LYS A 82 4.22 -7.32 15.37
CA LYS A 82 3.01 -6.51 15.15
C LYS A 82 1.74 -7.33 15.40
N PHE A 83 0.75 -6.71 16.02
CA PHE A 83 -0.57 -7.29 16.23
C PHE A 83 -1.32 -7.48 14.89
N LYS A 84 -2.36 -8.34 14.89
CA LYS A 84 -3.18 -8.65 13.70
C LYS A 84 -3.59 -7.36 12.98
N GLY A 85 -3.33 -7.28 11.68
CA GLY A 85 -3.65 -6.09 10.86
C GLY A 85 -2.54 -5.04 10.75
N GLY A 86 -1.35 -5.28 11.33
CA GLY A 86 -0.20 -4.36 11.22
C GLY A 86 -0.14 -3.30 12.33
N LEU A 87 -0.89 -3.51 13.41
CA LEU A 87 -0.97 -2.63 14.57
C LEU A 87 0.28 -2.75 15.44
N ALA A 88 0.79 -1.62 15.92
CA ALA A 88 1.90 -1.58 16.88
C ALA A 88 1.46 -1.95 18.31
N ASP A 89 0.21 -1.62 18.67
CA ASP A 89 -0.40 -1.90 19.97
C ASP A 89 -1.93 -2.03 19.84
N SER A 90 -2.63 -2.09 20.98
CA SER A 90 -4.10 -2.13 21.07
C SER A 90 -4.70 -0.91 21.77
N GLY A 91 -3.99 0.23 21.78
CA GLY A 91 -4.49 1.49 22.34
C GLY A 91 -5.64 2.06 21.52
N THR A 92 -6.38 2.99 22.13
CA THR A 92 -7.55 3.62 21.49
C THR A 92 -7.15 4.34 20.20
N GLU A 93 -6.07 5.12 20.21
CA GLU A 93 -5.58 5.89 19.06
C GLU A 93 -5.17 4.97 17.90
N THR A 94 -4.47 3.88 18.20
CA THR A 94 -4.11 2.85 17.22
C THR A 94 -5.35 2.17 16.64
N THR A 95 -6.38 1.96 17.46
CA THR A 95 -7.66 1.35 17.05
C THR A 95 -8.52 2.30 16.21
N GLU A 96 -8.50 3.60 16.50
CA GLU A 96 -9.09 4.66 15.67
C GLU A 96 -8.42 4.65 14.28
N LEU A 97 -7.09 4.68 14.22
CA LEU A 97 -6.34 4.64 12.97
C LEU A 97 -6.51 3.33 12.20
N HIS A 98 -6.72 2.20 12.89
CA HIS A 98 -7.08 0.94 12.26
C HIS A 98 -8.42 1.02 11.55
N THR A 99 -9.42 1.61 12.21
CA THR A 99 -10.74 1.82 11.61
C THR A 99 -10.66 2.79 10.43
N ALA A 100 -9.89 3.88 10.56
CA ALA A 100 -9.61 4.79 9.45
C ALA A 100 -8.91 4.09 8.27
N THR A 101 -8.12 3.04 8.51
CA THR A 101 -7.46 2.26 7.45
C THR A 101 -8.47 1.52 6.57
N HIS A 102 -9.53 0.94 7.15
CA HIS A 102 -10.59 0.29 6.37
C HIS A 102 -11.41 1.30 5.56
N LEU A 103 -11.76 2.44 6.16
CA LEU A 103 -12.42 3.53 5.45
C LEU A 103 -11.56 4.07 4.30
N LEU A 104 -10.23 4.15 4.51
CA LEU A 104 -9.28 4.54 3.48
C LEU A 104 -9.26 3.53 2.33
N LEU A 105 -9.21 2.22 2.60
CA LEU A 105 -9.25 1.20 1.55
C LEU A 105 -10.56 1.27 0.76
N ALA A 106 -11.71 1.38 1.43
CA ALA A 106 -13.00 1.53 0.78
C ALA A 106 -13.07 2.81 -0.08
N GLY A 107 -12.56 3.94 0.42
CA GLY A 107 -12.47 5.18 -0.33
C GLY A 107 -11.57 5.07 -1.56
N LEU A 108 -10.39 4.45 -1.43
CA LEU A 108 -9.49 4.19 -2.55
C LEU A 108 -10.15 3.32 -3.61
N ARG A 109 -10.84 2.24 -3.22
CA ARG A 109 -11.57 1.38 -4.16
C ARG A 109 -12.70 2.11 -4.87
N LYS A 110 -13.46 2.94 -4.15
CA LYS A 110 -14.54 3.75 -4.72
C LYS A 110 -14.04 4.76 -5.76
N VAL A 111 -12.89 5.39 -5.51
CA VAL A 111 -12.34 6.46 -6.36
C VAL A 111 -11.48 5.91 -7.50
N LEU A 112 -10.67 4.88 -7.24
CA LEU A 112 -9.68 4.36 -8.18
C LEU A 112 -10.13 3.09 -8.89
N GLY A 113 -10.99 2.29 -8.27
CA GLY A 113 -11.51 1.03 -8.82
C GLY A 113 -11.21 -0.20 -7.97
N ASP A 114 -11.88 -1.31 -8.31
CA ASP A 114 -11.87 -2.55 -7.54
C ASP A 114 -10.55 -3.33 -7.59
N HIS A 115 -9.61 -2.94 -8.45
CA HIS A 115 -8.26 -3.53 -8.49
C HIS A 115 -7.39 -3.12 -7.30
N VAL A 116 -7.81 -2.11 -6.53
CA VAL A 116 -7.10 -1.67 -5.33
C VAL A 116 -7.27 -2.70 -4.21
N MET A 117 -6.17 -3.31 -3.82
CA MET A 117 -6.04 -4.31 -2.76
C MET A 117 -4.94 -3.88 -1.79
N GLN A 118 -5.02 -4.34 -0.55
CA GLN A 118 -3.98 -4.08 0.44
C GLN A 118 -2.70 -4.85 0.07
N ALA A 119 -1.59 -4.13 -0.01
CA ALA A 119 -0.24 -4.67 -0.20
C ALA A 119 0.60 -4.62 1.09
N GLY A 120 0.19 -3.82 2.08
CA GLY A 120 0.87 -3.70 3.36
C GLY A 120 0.21 -2.68 4.29
N SER A 121 0.37 -2.86 5.60
CA SER A 121 -0.14 -1.91 6.59
C SER A 121 0.80 -1.81 7.79
N ASN A 122 0.96 -0.60 8.31
CA ASN A 122 1.61 -0.37 9.59
C ASN A 122 0.97 0.83 10.30
N ILE A 123 0.41 0.58 11.47
CA ILE A 123 -0.33 1.57 12.25
C ILE A 123 0.36 1.73 13.61
N THR A 124 0.56 2.97 14.03
CA THR A 124 1.02 3.35 15.37
C THR A 124 0.01 4.30 15.98
N THR A 125 0.20 4.71 17.24
CA THR A 125 -0.64 5.72 17.91
C THR A 125 -0.67 7.07 17.19
N GLU A 126 0.40 7.40 16.44
CA GLU A 126 0.57 8.70 15.81
C GLU A 126 0.11 8.75 14.35
N ARG A 127 0.21 7.61 13.63
CA ARG A 127 -0.01 7.58 12.18
C ARG A 127 -0.28 6.20 11.61
N LEU A 128 -0.99 6.16 10.49
CA LEU A 128 -1.10 4.98 9.65
C LEU A 128 -0.22 5.09 8.40
N ARG A 129 0.30 3.95 7.96
CA ARG A 129 0.97 3.76 6.66
C ARG A 129 0.26 2.61 5.96
N PHE A 130 -0.33 2.90 4.80
CA PHE A 130 -1.11 1.93 4.05
C PHE A 130 -0.56 1.79 2.64
N ASP A 131 -0.21 0.56 2.27
CA ASP A 131 0.35 0.21 0.97
C ASP A 131 -0.71 -0.55 0.19
N PHE A 132 -0.95 -0.17 -1.07
CA PHE A 132 -2.03 -0.70 -1.89
C PHE A 132 -1.63 -0.88 -3.35
N THR A 133 -2.28 -1.81 -4.04
CA THR A 133 -2.05 -2.09 -5.46
C THR A 133 -2.64 -0.98 -6.32
N HIS A 134 -1.78 -0.24 -7.01
CA HIS A 134 -2.17 0.76 -8.00
C HIS A 134 -0.95 1.14 -8.85
N GLY A 135 -1.06 1.08 -10.19
CA GLY A 135 0.09 1.28 -11.08
C GLY A 135 0.49 2.74 -11.29
N GLU A 136 -0.42 3.68 -11.05
CA GLU A 136 -0.28 5.07 -11.47
C GLU A 136 -0.22 6.03 -10.29
N LYS A 137 0.19 7.28 -10.60
CA LYS A 137 0.19 8.31 -9.58
C LYS A 137 -1.25 8.74 -9.28
N VAL A 138 -1.71 8.54 -8.05
CA VAL A 138 -2.97 9.08 -7.53
C VAL A 138 -2.89 10.60 -7.58
N THR A 139 -3.83 11.20 -8.28
CA THR A 139 -3.90 12.64 -8.49
C THR A 139 -4.32 13.37 -7.21
N PRO A 140 -3.99 14.67 -7.06
CA PRO A 140 -4.47 15.46 -5.92
C PRO A 140 -6.00 15.44 -5.76
N GLU A 141 -6.73 15.45 -6.87
CA GLU A 141 -8.20 15.41 -6.90
C GLU A 141 -8.73 14.07 -6.40
N GLN A 142 -8.11 12.96 -6.83
CA GLN A 142 -8.44 11.62 -6.32
C GLN A 142 -8.10 11.49 -4.84
N LEU A 143 -6.93 11.97 -4.40
CA LEU A 143 -6.55 11.95 -2.98
C LEU A 143 -7.53 12.75 -2.13
N LYS A 144 -7.96 13.92 -2.62
CA LYS A 144 -9.00 14.71 -1.96
C LYS A 144 -10.31 13.95 -1.88
N ALA A 145 -10.76 13.31 -2.96
CA ALA A 145 -12.00 12.53 -2.96
C ALA A 145 -11.94 11.35 -1.97
N VAL A 146 -10.78 10.69 -1.85
CA VAL A 146 -10.54 9.62 -0.86
C VAL A 146 -10.57 10.18 0.57
N GLU A 147 -9.88 11.30 0.83
CA GLU A 147 -9.89 11.97 2.13
C GLU A 147 -11.31 12.43 2.51
N ASP A 148 -12.05 12.99 1.56
CA ASP A 148 -13.44 13.44 1.76
C ASP A 148 -14.34 12.25 2.09
N TYR A 149 -14.15 11.09 1.45
CA TYR A 149 -14.90 9.86 1.72
C TYR A 149 -14.70 9.35 3.16
N VAL A 150 -13.45 9.30 3.64
CA VAL A 150 -13.16 8.89 5.02
C VAL A 150 -13.78 9.87 6.01
N ASN A 151 -13.63 11.17 5.77
CA ASN A 151 -14.21 12.18 6.63
C ASN A 151 -15.74 12.21 6.57
N ASP A 152 -16.36 11.76 5.48
CA ASP A 152 -17.81 11.61 5.39
C ASP A 152 -18.33 10.53 6.33
N ALA A 153 -17.66 9.38 6.37
CA ALA A 153 -17.94 8.34 7.35
C ALA A 153 -17.80 8.85 8.79
N ILE A 154 -16.74 9.62 9.07
CA ILE A 154 -16.52 10.20 10.40
C ILE A 154 -17.65 11.16 10.79
N ARG A 155 -18.00 12.11 9.89
CA ARG A 155 -19.10 13.07 10.12
C ARG A 155 -20.46 12.41 10.24
N ALA A 156 -20.64 11.24 9.61
CA ALA A 156 -21.87 10.48 9.68
C ALA A 156 -21.97 9.64 10.97
N ASP A 157 -21.04 9.76 11.92
CA ASP A 157 -21.01 8.95 13.16
C ASP A 157 -21.20 7.46 12.84
N ALA A 158 -20.42 6.96 11.89
CA ALA A 158 -20.57 5.61 11.42
C ALA A 158 -20.24 4.59 12.52
N THR A 159 -21.06 3.54 12.60
CA THR A 159 -20.99 2.50 13.63
C THR A 159 -20.53 1.17 13.06
N MET A 160 -19.67 0.48 13.81
CA MET A 160 -19.06 -0.78 13.42
C MET A 160 -19.87 -1.97 13.94
N VAL A 161 -20.21 -2.90 13.05
CA VAL A 161 -20.84 -4.18 13.39
C VAL A 161 -19.97 -5.33 12.90
N MET A 162 -19.66 -6.28 13.79
CA MET A 162 -18.95 -7.50 13.46
C MET A 162 -19.93 -8.68 13.39
N LYS A 163 -19.82 -9.50 12.34
CA LYS A 163 -20.52 -10.77 12.23
C LYS A 163 -19.56 -11.89 11.85
N GLU A 164 -19.75 -13.05 12.47
CA GLU A 164 -19.11 -14.29 12.02
C GLU A 164 -19.97 -14.95 10.95
N VAL A 165 -19.38 -15.23 9.79
CA VAL A 165 -20.07 -15.84 8.66
C VAL A 165 -19.17 -16.88 7.98
N PRO A 166 -19.73 -17.85 7.24
CA PRO A 166 -18.94 -18.73 6.39
C PRO A 166 -18.10 -17.95 5.37
N LYS A 167 -16.84 -18.35 5.18
CA LYS A 167 -15.88 -17.72 4.27
C LYS A 167 -16.40 -17.64 2.83
N GLU A 168 -17.03 -18.70 2.34
CA GLU A 168 -17.61 -18.75 0.99
C GLU A 168 -18.83 -17.82 0.84
N GLU A 169 -19.63 -17.67 1.91
CA GLU A 169 -20.73 -16.71 1.94
C GLU A 169 -20.22 -15.26 1.93
N ALA A 170 -19.20 -14.95 2.74
CA ALA A 170 -18.57 -13.64 2.73
C ALA A 170 -18.04 -13.27 1.33
N LYS A 171 -17.35 -14.22 0.68
CA LYS A 171 -16.74 -14.04 -0.64
C LYS A 171 -17.79 -13.78 -1.72
N SER A 172 -18.89 -14.53 -1.72
CA SER A 172 -20.01 -14.34 -2.67
C SER A 172 -20.83 -13.08 -2.39
N SER A 173 -20.80 -12.57 -1.15
CA SER A 173 -21.54 -11.37 -0.72
C SER A 173 -20.82 -10.05 -0.97
N GLY A 174 -19.70 -10.07 -1.72
CA GLY A 174 -18.92 -8.87 -2.04
C GLY A 174 -18.15 -8.27 -0.85
N VAL A 175 -17.89 -9.05 0.21
CA VAL A 175 -17.01 -8.63 1.29
C VAL A 175 -15.61 -8.43 0.73
N VAL A 176 -14.99 -7.29 1.04
CA VAL A 176 -13.62 -7.01 0.62
C VAL A 176 -12.65 -7.72 1.56
N GLY A 177 -11.67 -8.41 0.99
CA GLY A 177 -10.67 -9.15 1.75
C GLY A 177 -9.45 -9.46 0.90
N SER A 178 -8.28 -9.50 1.53
CA SER A 178 -7.03 -9.96 0.93
C SER A 178 -6.56 -11.23 1.63
N PHE A 179 -5.85 -12.10 0.92
CA PHE A 179 -5.29 -13.36 1.47
C PHE A 179 -6.34 -14.31 2.05
N TRP A 180 -7.44 -14.52 1.32
CA TRP A 180 -8.56 -15.39 1.73
C TRP A 180 -8.11 -16.80 2.14
N GLU A 181 -7.04 -17.31 1.54
CA GLU A 181 -6.46 -18.62 1.82
C GLU A 181 -5.90 -18.76 3.25
N LYS A 182 -5.60 -17.65 3.92
CA LYS A 182 -5.06 -17.64 5.29
C LYS A 182 -6.15 -17.64 6.36
N TYR A 183 -7.42 -17.46 5.97
CA TYR A 183 -8.53 -17.38 6.92
C TYR A 183 -9.20 -18.75 7.13
N PRO A 184 -9.66 -19.04 8.37
CA PRO A 184 -10.46 -20.23 8.66
C PRO A 184 -11.82 -20.20 7.93
N ASP A 185 -12.59 -21.28 8.05
CA ASP A 185 -13.86 -21.42 7.33
C ASP A 185 -14.97 -20.49 7.85
N ILE A 186 -14.85 -20.03 9.10
CA ILE A 186 -15.68 -18.98 9.67
C ILE A 186 -14.84 -17.72 9.82
N VAL A 187 -15.29 -16.61 9.24
CA VAL A 187 -14.56 -15.35 9.18
C VAL A 187 -15.32 -14.22 9.84
N LYS A 188 -14.59 -13.24 10.37
CA LYS A 188 -15.16 -12.02 10.95
C LYS A 188 -15.28 -10.94 9.88
N VAL A 189 -16.51 -10.55 9.58
CA VAL A 189 -16.84 -9.46 8.67
C VAL A 189 -17.21 -8.24 9.49
N TYR A 190 -16.47 -7.16 9.28
CA TYR A 190 -16.69 -5.86 9.90
C TYR A 190 -17.41 -4.97 8.89
N THR A 191 -18.55 -4.41 9.29
CA THR A 191 -19.36 -3.51 8.47
C THR A 191 -19.52 -2.19 9.18
N MET A 192 -19.12 -1.09 8.52
CA MET A 192 -19.25 0.27 9.06
C MET A 192 -20.39 0.99 8.36
N THR A 193 -21.40 1.41 9.12
CA THR A 193 -22.61 2.06 8.58
C THR A 193 -22.83 3.42 9.23
N GLY A 194 -22.94 4.47 8.42
CA GLY A 194 -23.28 5.82 8.87
C GLY A 194 -24.66 5.90 9.52
N SER A 195 -24.87 6.89 10.40
CA SER A 195 -26.20 7.24 10.93
C SER A 195 -27.21 7.57 9.82
N ASN A 196 -26.72 7.94 8.63
CA ASN A 196 -27.49 8.15 7.41
C ASN A 196 -27.87 6.84 6.66
N GLY A 197 -27.51 5.67 7.20
CA GLY A 197 -27.79 4.36 6.60
C GLY A 197 -26.82 3.93 5.49
N VAL A 198 -25.82 4.75 5.16
CA VAL A 198 -24.81 4.42 4.14
C VAL A 198 -23.81 3.43 4.70
N ILE A 199 -23.61 2.31 3.99
CA ILE A 199 -22.53 1.36 4.29
C ILE A 199 -21.24 1.89 3.64
N TYR A 200 -20.24 2.24 4.47
CA TYR A 200 -18.96 2.75 4.00
C TYR A 200 -17.96 1.63 3.72
N THR A 201 -17.87 0.64 4.60
CA THR A 201 -16.98 -0.50 4.38
C THR A 201 -17.63 -1.79 4.87
N ARG A 202 -17.26 -2.88 4.22
CA ARG A 202 -17.63 -4.25 4.58
C ARG A 202 -16.45 -5.17 4.26
N GLU A 203 -15.63 -5.44 5.27
CA GLU A 203 -14.30 -6.02 5.10
C GLU A 203 -14.00 -7.15 6.08
N LEU A 204 -13.12 -8.07 5.66
CA LEU A 204 -12.52 -9.05 6.57
C LEU A 204 -11.42 -8.40 7.40
N CYS A 205 -11.50 -8.56 8.72
CA CYS A 205 -10.44 -8.11 9.61
C CYS A 205 -10.29 -9.04 10.82
N GLY A 206 -9.08 -9.07 11.38
CA GLY A 206 -8.76 -9.82 12.60
C GLY A 206 -8.32 -8.96 13.79
N GLY A 207 -8.24 -7.64 13.62
CA GLY A 207 -7.82 -6.68 14.65
C GLY A 207 -9.00 -5.98 15.33
N PRO A 208 -8.74 -5.21 16.41
CA PRO A 208 -9.74 -4.42 17.13
C PRO A 208 -10.23 -3.23 16.30
N HIS A 209 -11.48 -2.81 16.52
CA HIS A 209 -12.06 -1.60 15.93
C HIS A 209 -12.77 -0.78 17.00
N ILE A 210 -12.88 0.52 16.74
CA ILE A 210 -13.78 1.39 17.51
C ILE A 210 -15.24 1.07 17.15
N GLU A 211 -16.14 1.27 18.10
CA GLU A 211 -17.57 1.03 17.90
C GLU A 211 -18.22 2.11 17.04
N THR A 212 -17.79 3.37 17.18
CA THR A 212 -18.30 4.52 16.43
C THR A 212 -17.16 5.45 16.03
N THR A 213 -17.28 6.08 14.86
CA THR A 213 -16.34 7.11 14.40
C THR A 213 -16.46 8.45 15.13
N THR A 214 -17.45 8.58 16.02
CA THR A 214 -17.63 9.78 16.84
C THR A 214 -16.35 10.10 17.62
N GLY A 215 -15.88 11.34 17.52
CA GLY A 215 -14.70 11.81 18.27
C GLY A 215 -13.34 11.42 17.66
N MET A 216 -13.31 10.77 16.49
CA MET A 216 -12.05 10.45 15.78
C MET A 216 -11.30 11.70 15.28
N GLY A 217 -11.95 12.86 15.22
CA GLY A 217 -11.38 14.08 14.64
C GLY A 217 -11.48 14.10 13.11
N ILE A 218 -10.46 14.64 12.44
CA ILE A 218 -10.42 14.79 10.98
C ILE A 218 -9.29 13.92 10.42
N PHE A 219 -9.64 13.07 9.45
CA PHE A 219 -8.67 12.28 8.71
C PHE A 219 -7.91 13.14 7.70
N LYS A 220 -6.57 13.05 7.71
CA LYS A 220 -5.69 13.78 6.80
C LYS A 220 -4.64 12.88 6.16
N ILE A 221 -4.60 12.89 4.83
CA ILE A 221 -3.52 12.28 4.05
C ILE A 221 -2.33 13.24 4.06
N GLN A 222 -1.22 12.81 4.64
CA GLN A 222 0.01 13.61 4.71
C GLN A 222 0.88 13.44 3.48
N LYS A 223 0.99 12.21 2.98
CA LYS A 223 1.86 11.88 1.87
C LYS A 223 1.32 10.71 1.10
N GLU A 224 1.52 10.78 -0.20
CA GLU A 224 1.34 9.71 -1.14
C GLU A 224 2.66 9.52 -1.91
N GLU A 225 3.14 8.28 -2.05
CA GLU A 225 4.37 7.95 -2.78
C GLU A 225 4.37 6.54 -3.40
N ALA A 226 5.25 6.30 -4.38
CA ALA A 226 5.51 4.94 -4.85
C ALA A 226 6.23 4.13 -3.76
N SER A 227 5.90 2.84 -3.64
CA SER A 227 6.52 1.93 -2.66
C SER A 227 7.02 0.62 -3.29
N GLY A 228 7.11 0.57 -4.61
CA GLY A 228 7.45 -0.61 -5.41
C GLY A 228 6.68 -0.61 -6.72
N ALA A 229 7.05 -1.48 -7.66
CA ALA A 229 6.32 -1.57 -8.92
C ALA A 229 4.87 -2.00 -8.68
N GLY A 230 3.92 -1.22 -9.20
CA GLY A 230 2.48 -1.48 -9.04
C GLY A 230 1.94 -1.22 -7.63
N VAL A 231 2.74 -0.67 -6.71
CA VAL A 231 2.33 -0.43 -5.31
C VAL A 231 2.53 1.03 -4.93
N ARG A 232 1.51 1.59 -4.30
CA ARG A 232 1.46 2.97 -3.81
C ARG A 232 1.30 2.96 -2.30
N ARG A 233 1.76 4.02 -1.65
CA ARG A 233 1.77 4.16 -0.20
C ARG A 233 1.14 5.49 0.18
N ILE A 234 0.20 5.43 1.11
CA ILE A 234 -0.36 6.59 1.81
C ILE A 234 0.14 6.59 3.25
N LYS A 235 0.55 7.77 3.73
CA LYS A 235 0.72 8.06 5.15
C LYS A 235 -0.35 9.06 5.56
N ALA A 236 -1.05 8.77 6.65
CA ALA A 236 -2.16 9.58 7.11
C ALA A 236 -2.25 9.60 8.65
N VAL A 237 -2.98 10.58 9.16
CA VAL A 237 -3.20 10.82 10.59
C VAL A 237 -4.67 11.19 10.86
N LEU A 238 -5.05 11.13 12.12
CA LEU A 238 -6.26 11.75 12.65
C LEU A 238 -5.87 13.01 13.41
N VAL A 239 -6.47 14.15 13.06
CA VAL A 239 -6.25 15.44 13.71
C VAL A 239 -7.44 15.72 14.61
N LYS A 240 -7.21 15.79 15.92
CA LYS A 240 -8.24 16.10 16.92
C LYS A 240 -8.40 17.62 17.10
#